data_AF-E8KGQ1-F1
#
_entry.id   AF-E8KGQ1-F1
#
_cell.length_a   1.000
_cell.length_b   1.000
_cell.length_c   1.000
_cell.angle_alpha   90.00
_cell.angle_beta   90.00
_cell.angle_gamma   90.00
#
_symmetry.space_group_name_H-M   'P 1'
#
loop_
_entity.id
_entity.type
_entity.pdbx_description
1 polymer ?
#
loop_
_entity_poly.entity_id
_entity_poly.type
_entity_poly.pdbx_seq_one_letter_code
_entity_poly.pdbx_strand_id
1 'polypeptide(L)'
;MKKTDELLEKLYNELNQNKAKSGRSFSMVYFSDHGLIHSEDNKGIHILNTAQGKLHFDVPLFKISSDDTERHVYKVFKSGLNFTDGIGKWIGITNEKLNPQADLFSSQSDKDDYGLKQVIEKIPEKADPAIVIPTK
;
A
#
# COMPACT_ATOMS: atom_id res chain seq x y z
N MET A 1 6.56 10.81 5.81
CA MET A 1 6.91 9.70 4.90
C MET A 1 8.42 9.44 4.78
N LYS A 2 9.30 10.46 4.77
CA LYS A 2 10.76 10.29 4.61
C LYS A 2 11.41 9.20 5.49
N LYS A 3 11.08 9.12 6.79
CA LYS A 3 11.67 8.12 7.68
C LYS A 3 11.26 6.68 7.34
N THR A 4 10.04 6.47 6.86
CA THR A 4 9.57 5.15 6.41
C THR A 4 10.32 4.74 5.15
N ASP A 5 10.51 5.68 4.22
CA ASP A 5 11.29 5.47 3.00
C ASP A 5 12.75 5.09 3.32
N GLU A 6 13.42 5.84 4.21
CA GLU A 6 14.77 5.52 4.70
C GLU A 6 14.85 4.15 5.39
N LEU A 7 13.82 3.75 6.13
CA LEU A 7 13.76 2.43 6.75
C LEU A 7 13.65 1.32 5.70
N LEU A 8 12.78 1.51 4.70
CA LEU A 8 12.57 0.54 3.61
C LEU A 8 13.84 0.40 2.76
N GLU A 9 14.52 1.51 2.47
CA GLU A 9 15.83 1.51 1.78
C GLU A 9 16.87 0.71 2.57
N LYS A 10 17.02 0.98 3.87
CA LYS A 10 17.96 0.25 4.73
C LYS A 10 17.64 -1.24 4.76
N LEU A 11 16.37 -1.61 4.93
CA LEU A 11 15.95 -3.00 4.93
C LEU A 11 16.27 -3.70 3.60
N TYR A 12 15.98 -3.04 2.48
CA TYR A 12 16.30 -3.56 1.15
C TYR A 12 17.81 -3.80 0.97
N ASN A 13 18.65 -2.85 1.41
CA ASN A 13 20.10 -2.97 1.35
C ASN A 13 20.63 -4.14 2.18
N GLU A 14 20.10 -4.33 3.40
CA GLU A 14 20.47 -5.47 4.26
C GLU A 14 20.07 -6.82 3.62
N LEU A 15 18.88 -6.91 3.04
CA LEU A 15 18.41 -8.12 2.35
C LEU A 15 19.25 -8.42 1.09
N ASN A 16 19.66 -7.40 0.35
CA ASN A 16 20.59 -7.56 -0.77
C ASN A 16 21.97 -8.08 -0.35
N GLN A 17 22.53 -7.55 0.74
CA GLN A 17 23.77 -8.08 1.28
C GLN A 17 23.63 -9.55 1.71
N ASN A 18 22.48 -9.90 2.31
CA ASN A 18 22.20 -11.29 2.68
C ASN A 18 22.09 -12.21 1.44
N LYS A 19 21.43 -11.75 0.37
CA LYS A 19 21.37 -12.46 -0.92
C LYS A 19 22.76 -12.69 -1.50
N ALA A 20 23.62 -11.66 -1.52
CA ALA A 20 24.98 -11.78 -2.04
C ALA A 20 25.83 -12.81 -1.25
N LYS A 21 25.60 -12.93 0.05
CA LYS A 21 26.32 -13.87 0.93
C LYS A 21 25.78 -15.30 0.87
N SER A 22 24.46 -15.46 0.78
CA SER A 22 23.79 -16.76 0.96
C SER A 22 23.18 -17.34 -0.31
N GLY A 23 23.05 -16.55 -1.38
CA GLY A 23 22.27 -16.90 -2.57
C GLY A 23 20.76 -16.85 -2.36
N ARG A 24 20.26 -16.54 -1.16
CA ARG A 24 18.82 -16.52 -0.85
C ARG A 24 18.13 -15.32 -1.49
N SER A 25 17.17 -15.58 -2.39
CA SER A 25 16.30 -14.54 -2.93
C SER A 25 15.34 -14.01 -1.84
N PHE A 26 14.85 -12.79 -2.05
CA PHE A 26 13.87 -12.19 -1.16
C PHE A 26 12.85 -11.36 -1.94
N SER A 27 11.77 -11.03 -1.24
CA SER A 27 10.81 -10.03 -1.66
C SER A 27 10.31 -9.28 -0.43
N MET A 28 10.03 -8.00 -0.61
CA MET A 28 9.42 -7.12 0.38
C MET A 28 8.04 -6.74 -0.12
N VAL A 29 7.04 -6.82 0.77
CA VAL A 29 5.72 -6.24 0.53
C VAL A 29 5.50 -5.19 1.60
N TYR A 30 5.12 -3.99 1.19
CA TYR A 30 4.77 -2.90 2.07
C TYR A 30 3.35 -2.43 1.78
N PHE A 31 2.60 -2.20 2.85
CA PHE A 31 1.32 -1.52 2.81
C PHE A 31 1.11 -0.73 4.10
N SER A 32 0.27 0.31 4.05
CA SER A 32 -0.22 0.99 5.26
C SER A 32 -1.53 0.38 5.71
N ASP A 33 -1.77 0.35 7.02
CA ASP A 33 -3.04 -0.08 7.61
C ASP A 33 -4.17 0.93 7.35
N HIS A 34 -3.84 2.22 7.39
CA HIS A 34 -4.74 3.31 7.03
C HIS A 34 -3.96 4.53 6.50
N GLY A 35 -4.69 5.44 5.85
CA GLY A 35 -4.21 6.79 5.50
C GLY A 35 -4.36 7.77 6.68
N LEU A 36 -4.16 9.05 6.41
CA LEU A 36 -4.24 10.12 7.42
C LEU A 36 -4.97 11.33 6.83
N ILE A 37 -5.36 12.27 7.69
CA ILE A 37 -5.84 13.60 7.28
C ILE A 37 -4.91 14.69 7.83
N HIS A 38 -4.96 15.85 7.22
CA HIS A 38 -4.30 17.08 7.62
C HIS A 38 -5.31 18.02 8.30
N SER A 39 -4.81 18.79 9.25
CA SER A 39 -5.47 19.99 9.76
C SER A 39 -4.44 21.11 9.77
N GLU A 40 -4.86 22.34 9.49
CA GLU A 40 -3.97 23.50 9.46
C GLU A 40 -4.44 24.55 10.46
N ASP A 41 -3.51 25.04 11.27
CA ASP A 41 -3.72 26.18 12.16
C ASP A 41 -2.51 27.13 12.14
N ASN A 42 -2.53 28.16 12.99
CA ASN A 42 -1.45 29.14 13.10
C ASN A 42 -0.08 28.55 13.51
N LYS A 43 -0.03 27.29 13.96
CA LYS A 43 1.19 26.56 14.33
C LYS A 43 1.68 25.64 13.21
N GLY A 44 0.92 25.52 12.12
CA GLY A 44 1.29 24.76 10.92
C GLY A 44 0.33 23.61 10.62
N ILE A 45 0.83 22.65 9.83
CA ILE A 45 0.09 21.46 9.41
C ILE A 45 0.26 20.35 10.46
N HIS A 46 -0.87 19.83 10.91
CA HIS A 46 -0.99 18.67 11.80
C HIS A 46 -1.47 17.48 11.01
N ILE A 47 -0.88 16.31 11.25
CA ILE A 47 -1.33 15.05 10.67
C ILE A 47 -2.12 14.29 11.74
N LEU A 48 -3.37 13.95 11.43
CA LEU A 48 -4.33 13.39 12.38
C LEU A 48 -4.87 12.05 11.87
N ASN A 49 -5.24 11.20 12.84
CA ASN A 49 -5.98 9.96 12.65
C ASN A 49 -7.31 9.98 13.45
N THR A 50 -7.76 11.16 13.86
CA THR A 50 -8.87 11.32 14.81
C THR A 50 -10.23 11.50 14.14
N ALA A 51 -10.28 11.57 12.81
CA ALA A 51 -11.51 11.70 12.05
C ALA A 51 -11.42 10.87 10.76
N GLN A 52 -12.58 10.51 10.22
CA GLN A 52 -12.68 9.66 9.04
C GLN A 52 -12.54 10.51 7.78
N GLY A 53 -11.50 10.25 6.98
CA GLY A 53 -11.31 10.89 5.67
C GLY A 53 -11.39 9.87 4.55
N LYS A 54 -11.79 10.30 3.34
CA LYS A 54 -11.87 9.39 2.17
C LYS A 54 -10.56 8.69 1.88
N LEU A 55 -9.44 9.39 2.04
CA LEU A 55 -8.09 8.84 1.81
C LEU A 55 -7.54 8.02 2.99
N HIS A 56 -8.28 7.82 4.07
CA HIS A 56 -7.91 6.79 5.06
C HIS A 56 -7.96 5.38 4.46
N PHE A 57 -8.75 5.20 3.40
CA PHE A 57 -8.96 3.92 2.72
C PHE A 57 -8.15 3.79 1.42
N ASP A 58 -7.37 4.82 1.07
CA ASP A 58 -6.47 4.83 -0.09
C ASP A 58 -5.03 4.84 0.42
N VAL A 59 -4.44 3.65 0.51
CA VAL A 59 -3.16 3.40 1.17
C VAL A 59 -2.11 2.92 0.18
N PRO A 60 -0.81 3.19 0.43
CA PRO A 60 0.24 2.60 -0.39
C PRO A 60 0.21 1.08 -0.29
N LEU A 61 0.43 0.41 -1.42
CA LEU A 61 0.68 -1.02 -1.54
C LEU A 61 1.74 -1.22 -2.64
N PHE A 62 2.85 -1.87 -2.31
CA PHE A 62 3.83 -2.27 -3.31
C PHE A 62 4.60 -3.51 -2.90
N LYS A 63 5.22 -4.15 -3.88
CA LYS A 63 6.22 -5.19 -3.69
C LYS A 63 7.53 -4.81 -4.36
N ILE A 64 8.63 -5.30 -3.81
CA ILE A 64 9.97 -5.26 -4.42
C ILE A 64 10.58 -6.65 -4.26
N SER A 65 11.01 -7.25 -5.35
CA SER A 65 11.67 -8.55 -5.38
C SER A 65 13.14 -8.39 -5.78
N SER A 66 14.01 -9.24 -5.26
CA SER A 66 15.46 -9.13 -5.47
C SER A 66 15.93 -9.33 -6.92
N ASP A 67 15.02 -9.79 -7.76
CA ASP A 67 15.13 -10.08 -9.19
C ASP A 67 14.31 -9.11 -10.07
N ASP A 68 13.65 -8.11 -9.47
CA ASP A 68 12.98 -7.06 -10.24
C ASP A 68 14.04 -6.25 -11.01
N THR A 69 13.81 -6.06 -12.31
CA THR A 69 14.68 -5.26 -13.20
C THR A 69 14.00 -3.99 -13.68
N GLU A 70 12.69 -3.88 -13.48
CA GLU A 70 11.87 -2.77 -13.92
C GLU A 70 10.81 -2.41 -12.87
N ARG A 71 10.34 -1.16 -12.93
CA ARG A 71 9.28 -0.67 -12.06
C ARG A 71 7.97 -0.62 -12.82
N HIS A 72 6.97 -1.35 -12.32
CA HIS A 72 5.58 -1.23 -12.79
C HIS A 72 4.74 -0.40 -11.82
N VAL A 73 3.85 0.40 -12.37
CA VAL A 73 2.88 1.19 -11.58
C VAL A 73 1.50 0.95 -12.16
N TYR A 74 0.60 0.43 -11.34
CA TYR A 74 -0.79 0.16 -11.73
C TYR A 74 -1.72 1.11 -11.00
N LYS A 75 -2.49 1.90 -11.76
CA LYS A 75 -3.56 2.75 -11.23
C LYS A 75 -4.89 2.02 -11.39
N VAL A 76 -5.10 1.01 -10.56
CA VAL A 76 -6.28 0.14 -10.60
C VAL A 76 -6.86 -0.04 -9.21
N PHE A 77 -8.15 -0.33 -9.14
CA PHE A 77 -8.83 -0.55 -7.87
C PHE A 77 -8.43 -1.90 -7.28
N LYS A 78 -8.04 -1.91 -6.01
CA LYS A 78 -7.82 -3.11 -5.19
C LYS A 78 -8.61 -2.96 -3.90
N SER A 79 -9.38 -3.97 -3.55
CA SER A 79 -10.11 -4.00 -2.28
C SER A 79 -9.20 -4.55 -1.19
N GLY A 80 -9.09 -3.83 -0.08
CA GLY A 80 -8.39 -4.33 1.12
C GLY A 80 -9.02 -5.62 1.68
N LEU A 81 -10.29 -5.91 1.36
CA LEU A 81 -10.94 -7.17 1.76
C LEU A 81 -10.36 -8.39 1.04
N ASN A 82 -9.71 -8.19 -0.11
CA ASN A 82 -9.01 -9.26 -0.85
C ASN A 82 -7.57 -9.46 -0.36
N PHE A 83 -7.13 -8.76 0.71
CA PHE A 83 -5.73 -8.75 1.13
C PHE A 83 -5.22 -10.14 1.51
N THR A 84 -5.95 -10.89 2.34
CA THR A 84 -5.55 -12.24 2.77
C THR A 84 -5.43 -13.19 1.58
N ASP A 85 -6.41 -13.17 0.67
CA ASP A 85 -6.41 -14.02 -0.51
C ASP A 85 -5.27 -13.66 -1.46
N GLY A 86 -5.03 -12.37 -1.68
CA GLY A 86 -3.98 -11.92 -2.59
C GLY A 86 -2.56 -12.11 -2.02
N ILE A 87 -2.36 -11.98 -0.71
CA ILE A 87 -1.08 -12.40 -0.07
C ILE A 87 -0.91 -13.91 -0.19
N GLY A 88 -1.97 -14.69 0.08
CA GLY A 88 -1.96 -16.14 -0.09
C GLY A 88 -1.54 -16.55 -1.50
N LYS A 89 -2.15 -15.94 -2.53
CA LYS A 89 -1.77 -16.14 -3.92
C LYS A 89 -0.31 -15.76 -4.18
N TRP A 90 0.14 -14.61 -3.68
CA TRP A 90 1.50 -14.13 -3.89
C TRP A 90 2.56 -15.08 -3.32
N ILE A 91 2.34 -15.67 -2.15
CA ILE A 91 3.26 -16.65 -1.55
C ILE A 91 3.04 -18.09 -2.06
N GLY A 92 2.15 -18.29 -3.03
CA GLY A 92 1.90 -19.59 -3.67
C GLY A 92 0.99 -20.53 -2.89
N ILE A 93 0.19 -20.04 -1.94
CA ILE A 93 -0.82 -20.86 -1.25
C ILE A 93 -2.01 -21.08 -2.18
N THR A 94 -2.39 -22.34 -2.33
CA THR A 94 -3.65 -22.76 -2.95
C THR A 94 -4.53 -23.40 -1.88
N ASN A 95 -5.75 -22.89 -1.71
CA ASN A 95 -6.72 -23.44 -0.77
C ASN A 95 -8.14 -23.12 -1.26
N GLU A 96 -9.08 -24.05 -1.08
CA GLU A 96 -10.48 -23.89 -1.52
C GLU A 96 -11.21 -22.72 -0.84
N LYS A 97 -10.74 -22.28 0.32
CA LYS A 97 -11.30 -21.12 1.05
C LYS A 97 -10.79 -19.77 0.54
N LEU A 98 -9.72 -19.75 -0.26
CA LEU A 98 -9.15 -18.52 -0.80
C LEU A 98 -9.72 -18.25 -2.18
N ASN A 99 -9.95 -16.99 -2.52
CA ASN A 99 -10.29 -16.60 -3.88
C ASN A 99 -9.04 -16.67 -4.78
N PRO A 100 -8.95 -17.61 -5.75
CA PRO A 100 -7.77 -17.73 -6.61
C PRO A 100 -7.62 -16.55 -7.60
N GLN A 101 -8.67 -15.74 -7.77
CA GLN A 101 -8.66 -14.57 -8.64
C GLN A 101 -8.17 -13.31 -7.94
N ALA A 102 -8.10 -13.30 -6.60
CA ALA A 102 -7.59 -12.16 -5.84
C ALA A 102 -6.09 -12.00 -6.09
N ASP A 103 -5.69 -10.88 -6.67
CA ASP A 103 -4.30 -10.60 -7.02
C ASP A 103 -3.97 -9.16 -6.72
N LEU A 104 -3.27 -8.95 -5.61
CA LEU A 104 -2.87 -7.62 -5.14
C LEU A 104 -1.93 -6.89 -6.12
N PHE A 105 -1.19 -7.62 -6.95
CA PHE A 105 -0.11 -7.06 -7.77
C PHE A 105 -0.38 -7.13 -9.27
N SER A 106 -1.60 -7.52 -9.67
CA SER A 106 -2.01 -7.50 -11.07
C SER A 106 -2.43 -6.11 -11.54
N SER A 107 -2.31 -5.87 -12.85
CA SER A 107 -2.78 -4.66 -13.54
C SER A 107 -4.30 -4.60 -13.73
N GLN A 108 -5.06 -5.51 -13.13
CA GLN A 108 -6.52 -5.59 -13.26
C GLN A 108 -7.20 -5.05 -12.01
N SER A 109 -8.29 -4.29 -12.19
CA SER A 109 -9.10 -3.88 -11.04
C SER A 109 -9.82 -5.09 -10.44
N ASP A 110 -9.97 -5.11 -9.12
CA ASP A 110 -10.85 -6.06 -8.46
C ASP A 110 -12.30 -5.86 -8.96
N LYS A 111 -13.03 -6.98 -9.08
CA LYS A 111 -14.39 -6.97 -9.65
C LYS A 111 -15.43 -6.38 -8.70
N ASP A 112 -15.20 -6.51 -7.40
CA ASP A 112 -16.15 -6.16 -6.36
C ASP A 112 -15.48 -5.26 -5.31
N ASP A 113 -16.16 -4.19 -4.96
CA ASP A 113 -15.79 -3.26 -3.89
C ASP A 113 -16.52 -3.57 -2.57
N TYR A 114 -17.38 -4.59 -2.57
CA TYR A 114 -18.22 -5.01 -1.45
C TYR A 114 -19.12 -3.87 -0.93
N GLY A 115 -19.46 -2.91 -1.80
CA GLY A 115 -20.23 -1.72 -1.46
C GLY A 115 -19.45 -0.67 -0.65
N LEU A 116 -18.16 -0.87 -0.39
CA LEU A 116 -17.35 0.05 0.41
C LEU A 116 -17.19 1.42 -0.24
N LYS A 117 -17.18 1.50 -1.58
CA LYS A 117 -17.09 2.80 -2.27
C LYS A 117 -18.26 3.71 -1.89
N GLN A 118 -19.46 3.17 -1.81
CA GLN A 118 -20.66 3.93 -1.42
C GLN A 118 -20.57 4.40 0.04
N VAL A 119 -19.92 3.63 0.91
CA VAL A 119 -19.68 4.03 2.31
C VAL A 119 -18.67 5.18 2.36
N ILE A 120 -17.57 5.08 1.61
CA ILE A 120 -16.53 6.11 1.53
C ILE A 120 -17.07 7.42 0.91
N GLU A 121 -17.92 7.33 -0.12
CA GLU A 121 -18.51 8.49 -0.78
C GLU A 121 -19.42 9.31 0.14
N LYS A 122 -20.07 8.66 1.12
CA LYS A 122 -20.94 9.30 2.12
C LYS A 122 -20.17 10.08 3.19
N ILE A 123 -18.85 9.93 3.27
CA ILE A 123 -18.01 10.74 4.17
C ILE A 123 -18.15 12.22 3.75
N PRO A 124 -18.65 13.09 4.64
CA PRO A 124 -18.97 14.48 4.29
C PRO A 124 -17.72 15.33 4.04
N GLU A 125 -16.60 14.96 4.66
CA GLU A 125 -15.32 15.62 4.47
C GLU A 125 -14.87 15.53 3.00
N LYS A 126 -14.32 16.63 2.50
CA LYS A 126 -13.70 16.66 1.18
C LYS A 126 -12.47 15.74 1.18
N ALA A 127 -12.11 15.24 -0.01
CA ALA A 127 -10.85 14.55 -0.17
C ALA A 127 -9.69 15.50 0.21
N ASP A 128 -8.80 15.01 1.04
CA ASP A 128 -7.66 15.73 1.59
C ASP A 128 -6.36 15.10 1.07
N PRO A 129 -5.94 15.44 -0.17
CA PRO A 129 -4.79 14.82 -0.80
C PRO A 129 -3.48 15.19 -0.10
N ALA A 130 -2.46 14.36 -0.30
CA ALA A 130 -1.13 14.61 0.24
C ALA A 130 -0.60 16.01 -0.13
N ILE A 131 -0.06 16.70 0.87
CA ILE A 131 0.55 18.02 0.68
C ILE A 131 1.90 17.84 0.00
N VAL A 132 2.07 18.48 -1.16
CA VAL A 132 3.33 18.47 -1.90
C VAL A 132 4.34 19.35 -1.16
N ILE A 133 5.37 18.72 -0.60
CA ILE A 133 6.50 19.45 -0.01
C ILE A 133 7.39 19.94 -1.16
N PRO A 134 7.63 21.25 -1.31
CA PRO A 134 8.55 21.76 -2.32
C PRO A 134 9.93 21.14 -2.14
N THR A 135 10.49 20.58 -3.21
CA THR A 135 11.90 20.20 -3.24
C THR A 135 12.74 21.48 -3.15
N LYS A 136 13.59 21.57 -2.13
CA LYS A 136 14.62 22.61 -2.02
C LYS A 136 15.73 22.36 -3.03
#